data_AF-A0A6C0KIF5-F1
#
_entry.id   AF-A0A6C0KIF5-F1
#
_cell.length_a   1.000
_cell.length_b   1.000
_cell.length_c   1.000
_cell.angle_alpha   90.00
_cell.angle_beta   90.00
_cell.angle_gamma   90.00
#
_symmetry.space_group_name_H-M   'P 1'
#
loop_
_entity.id
_entity.type
_entity.pdbx_description
1 polymer ?
#
loop_
_entity_poly.entity_id
_entity_poly.type
_entity_poly.pdbx_seq_one_letter_code
_entity_poly.pdbx_strand_id
1 'polypeptide(L)'
;MTNRYLPSSRSFNPYTNVKQITFSLRNPRELITSDPSLSETITTNDVSLNEYTNGQFDDVIADMNARLHTLGYCDINIYTDASGTIFALDNEGKNIEKRFIKSMSYTYPYIDVSENFVFGYIVLTFDDDSTFSLSDEYHTVFWYSFYGMDPLVIKQFS
;
A
#
# COMPACT_ATOMS: atom_id res chain seq x y z
N MET A 1 2.27 32.50 -47.13
CA MET A 1 1.71 31.14 -46.91
C MET A 1 2.61 30.44 -45.92
N THR A 2 2.17 30.31 -44.68
CA THR A 2 3.03 29.94 -43.55
C THR A 2 2.92 28.45 -43.28
N ASN A 3 3.99 27.70 -43.55
CA ASN A 3 4.14 26.31 -43.14
C ASN A 3 4.14 26.26 -41.60
N ARG A 4 3.02 25.81 -41.00
CA ARG A 4 2.98 25.45 -39.59
C ARG A 4 3.50 24.02 -39.46
N TYR A 5 4.69 23.89 -38.89
CA TYR A 5 5.15 22.64 -38.30
C TYR A 5 4.10 22.16 -37.31
N LEU A 6 3.44 21.05 -37.63
CA LEU A 6 2.72 20.27 -36.63
C LEU A 6 3.78 19.71 -35.68
N PRO A 7 3.65 19.87 -34.35
CA PRO A 7 4.54 19.19 -33.42
C PRO A 7 4.40 17.69 -33.70
N SER A 8 5.56 17.04 -33.85
CA SER A 8 5.69 15.61 -34.07
C SER A 8 4.71 14.87 -33.16
N SER A 9 3.78 14.13 -33.75
CA SER A 9 2.98 13.15 -33.03
C SER A 9 3.96 12.25 -32.30
N ARG A 10 4.14 12.46 -30.99
CA ARG A 10 4.58 11.37 -30.12
C ARG A 10 3.47 10.34 -30.25
N SER A 11 3.69 9.36 -31.10
CA SER A 11 2.94 8.12 -31.13
C SER A 11 2.89 7.62 -29.70
N PHE A 12 1.76 7.85 -29.03
CA PHE A 12 1.46 7.24 -27.76
C PHE A 12 1.27 5.77 -28.09
N ASN A 13 2.34 4.99 -27.94
CA ASN A 13 2.29 3.55 -28.09
C ASN A 13 1.46 3.06 -26.91
N PRO A 14 0.29 2.42 -27.10
CA PRO A 14 -0.53 1.94 -25.99
C PRO A 14 0.25 0.81 -25.32
N TYR A 15 1.02 1.15 -24.29
CA TYR A 15 1.73 0.16 -23.52
C TYR A 15 0.69 -0.64 -22.73
N THR A 16 0.46 -1.86 -23.21
CA THR A 16 -0.21 -3.01 -22.60
C THR A 16 0.47 -3.53 -21.32
N ASN A 17 1.31 -2.72 -20.68
CA ASN A 17 2.15 -3.16 -19.57
C ASN A 17 1.55 -2.71 -18.24
N VAL A 18 0.56 -3.47 -17.76
CA VAL A 18 0.21 -3.45 -16.34
C VAL A 18 1.49 -3.78 -15.57
N LYS A 19 2.06 -2.77 -14.91
CA LYS A 19 3.12 -2.99 -13.95
C LYS A 19 2.43 -3.19 -12.61
N GLN A 20 2.66 -4.34 -12.01
CA GLN A 20 2.27 -4.60 -10.64
C GLN A 20 3.54 -4.72 -9.82
N ILE A 21 3.59 -4.00 -8.71
CA ILE A 21 4.59 -4.22 -7.68
C ILE A 21 3.87 -4.96 -6.57
N THR A 22 4.36 -6.13 -6.19
CA THR A 22 3.83 -6.93 -5.09
C THR A 22 4.95 -7.21 -4.11
N PHE A 23 4.62 -7.10 -2.83
CA PHE A 23 5.51 -7.51 -1.76
C PHE A 23 4.72 -8.26 -0.70
N SER A 24 5.40 -9.21 -0.07
CA SER A 24 4.84 -10.05 0.98
C SER A 24 5.63 -9.84 2.25
N LEU A 25 4.92 -9.55 3.33
CA LEU A 25 5.51 -9.40 4.66
C LEU A 25 5.67 -10.81 5.25
N ARG A 26 6.71 -11.54 4.82
CA ARG A 26 7.04 -12.86 5.39
C ARG A 26 7.94 -12.71 6.62
N ASN A 27 7.30 -12.61 7.78
CA ASN A 27 7.56 -13.52 8.90
C ASN A 27 6.36 -13.49 9.85
N PRO A 28 5.66 -14.62 10.06
CA PRO A 28 4.65 -14.72 11.11
C PRO A 28 5.36 -14.49 12.46
N ARG A 29 4.70 -13.76 13.37
CA ARG A 29 5.08 -13.61 14.78
C ARG A 29 5.86 -14.84 15.27
N GLU A 30 7.12 -14.66 15.66
CA GLU A 30 7.70 -15.57 16.64
C GLU A 30 6.85 -15.42 17.91
N LEU A 31 6.11 -16.48 18.23
CA LEU A 31 5.43 -16.63 19.50
C LEU A 31 6.52 -16.52 20.57
N ILE A 32 6.50 -15.43 21.34
CA ILE A 32 7.35 -15.30 22.52
C ILE A 32 6.99 -16.46 23.46
N THR A 33 7.82 -17.50 23.46
CA THR A 33 7.75 -18.57 24.44
C THR A 33 8.42 -18.05 25.71
N SER A 34 7.85 -18.37 26.88
CA SER A 34 8.50 -18.09 28.17
C SER A 34 9.62 -19.09 28.51
N ASP A 35 10.01 -19.94 27.56
CA ASP A 35 11.08 -20.94 27.74
C ASP A 35 12.43 -20.34 27.31
N PRO A 36 13.36 -20.10 28.25
CA PRO A 36 14.68 -19.52 27.96
C PRO A 36 15.59 -20.43 27.12
N SER A 37 15.18 -21.67 26.82
CA SER A 37 15.93 -22.59 25.94
C SER A 37 15.58 -22.47 24.45
N LEU A 38 14.49 -21.75 24.11
CA LEU A 38 14.05 -21.49 22.74
C LEU A 38 14.38 -20.05 22.33
N SER A 39 15.67 -19.72 22.36
CA SER A 39 16.20 -18.49 21.76
C SER A 39 16.19 -18.65 20.24
N GLU A 40 15.06 -18.43 19.59
CA GLU A 40 15.03 -18.23 18.15
C GLU A 40 15.69 -16.89 17.81
N THR A 41 16.65 -16.96 16.89
CA THR A 41 17.35 -15.77 16.40
C THR A 41 16.40 -15.05 15.47
N ILE A 42 15.89 -13.90 15.90
CA ILE A 42 15.13 -12.99 15.02
C ILE A 42 16.07 -12.54 13.90
N THR A 43 16.11 -13.26 12.80
CA THR A 43 16.60 -12.73 11.53
C THR A 43 15.53 -11.77 11.05
N THR A 44 15.67 -10.49 11.38
CA THR A 44 15.04 -9.43 10.59
C THR A 44 15.70 -9.50 9.22
N ASN A 45 15.13 -10.31 8.31
CA ASN A 45 15.29 -10.00 6.90
C ASN A 45 14.72 -8.60 6.79
N ASP A 46 15.60 -7.62 6.72
CA ASP A 46 15.25 -6.23 6.50
C ASP A 46 14.44 -6.20 5.19
N VAL A 47 13.11 -6.09 5.32
CA VAL A 47 12.20 -6.00 4.19
C VAL A 47 12.05 -4.51 3.89
N SER A 48 12.77 -4.06 2.87
CA SER A 48 12.55 -2.75 2.28
C SER A 48 11.62 -2.87 1.07
N LEU A 49 10.51 -2.17 1.15
CA LEU A 49 9.54 -1.95 0.10
C LEU A 49 10.10 -0.92 -0.88
N ASN A 50 10.02 -1.23 -2.17
CA ASN A 50 10.40 -0.29 -3.22
C ASN A 50 9.33 0.78 -3.38
N GLU A 51 9.76 2.03 -3.50
CA GLU A 51 8.90 3.15 -3.88
C GLU A 51 8.29 2.93 -5.27
N TYR A 52 7.13 3.54 -5.51
CA TYR A 52 6.49 3.49 -6.82
C TYR A 52 7.07 4.58 -7.73
N THR A 53 7.29 4.24 -9.00
CA THR A 53 7.94 5.13 -9.98
C THR A 53 7.17 6.43 -10.27
N ASN A 54 5.90 6.53 -9.86
CA ASN A 54 5.06 7.72 -10.00
C ASN A 54 4.90 8.50 -8.68
N GLY A 55 5.48 8.03 -7.57
CA GLY A 55 5.41 8.66 -6.25
C GLY A 55 4.07 8.53 -5.53
N GLN A 56 3.15 7.69 -6.02
CA GLN A 56 1.86 7.48 -5.40
C GLN A 56 2.02 6.59 -4.16
N PHE A 57 1.33 6.87 -3.07
CA PHE A 57 1.42 6.10 -1.82
C PHE A 57 2.84 6.08 -1.21
N ASP A 58 3.72 7.01 -1.57
CA ASP A 58 5.10 7.08 -1.07
C ASP A 58 5.13 7.23 0.45
N ASP A 59 4.22 8.04 1.02
CA ASP A 59 4.13 8.20 2.47
C ASP A 59 3.76 6.88 3.14
N VAL A 60 2.86 6.10 2.52
CA VAL A 60 2.44 4.79 3.02
C VAL A 60 3.64 3.83 2.99
N ILE A 61 4.37 3.78 1.86
CA ILE A 61 5.55 2.91 1.70
C ILE A 61 6.64 3.29 2.69
N ALA A 62 6.93 4.59 2.84
CA ALA A 62 7.94 5.10 3.75
C ALA A 62 7.61 4.74 5.21
N ASP A 63 6.36 4.94 5.62
CA ASP A 63 5.91 4.58 6.96
C ASP A 63 5.93 3.06 7.17
N MET A 64 5.49 2.26 6.19
CA MET A 64 5.56 0.80 6.25
C MET A 64 7.00 0.31 6.38
N ASN A 65 7.93 0.87 5.60
CA ASN A 65 9.36 0.58 5.73
C ASN A 65 9.81 0.87 7.17
N ALA A 66 9.53 2.07 7.70
CA ALA A 66 9.90 2.40 9.08
C ALA A 66 9.34 1.37 10.10
N ARG A 67 8.12 0.85 9.89
CA ARG A 67 7.55 -0.21 10.74
C ARG A 67 8.26 -1.55 10.59
N LEU A 68 8.53 -1.98 9.36
CA LEU A 68 9.21 -3.26 9.11
C LEU A 68 10.62 -3.26 9.70
N HIS A 69 11.33 -2.13 9.59
CA HIS A 69 12.64 -1.93 10.21
C HIS A 69 12.61 -1.93 11.74
N THR A 70 11.51 -1.47 12.35
CA THR A 70 11.42 -1.33 13.81
C THR A 70 10.83 -2.56 14.50
N LEU A 71 9.77 -3.15 13.93
CA LEU A 71 8.98 -4.22 14.53
C LEU A 71 8.98 -5.53 13.74
N GLY A 72 9.40 -5.52 12.48
CA GLY A 72 9.31 -6.68 11.59
C GLY A 72 7.90 -7.00 11.08
N TYR A 73 6.90 -6.19 11.44
CA TYR A 73 5.51 -6.33 10.98
C TYR A 73 4.79 -4.99 10.84
N CYS A 74 3.63 -5.03 10.18
CA CYS A 74 2.84 -3.84 9.91
C CYS A 74 1.35 -4.07 10.21
N ASP A 75 0.85 -3.43 11.26
CA ASP A 75 -0.57 -3.40 11.61
C ASP A 75 -1.12 -2.00 11.27
N ILE A 76 -2.24 -1.94 10.55
CA ILE A 76 -2.82 -0.68 10.04
C ILE A 76 -4.23 -0.45 10.58
N ASN A 77 -4.54 0.83 10.81
CA ASN A 77 -5.89 1.35 10.88
C ASN A 77 -6.18 2.16 9.62
N ILE A 78 -7.36 2.00 9.03
CA ILE A 78 -7.81 2.84 7.91
C ILE A 78 -9.13 3.50 8.28
N TYR A 79 -9.24 4.79 8.00
CA TYR A 79 -10.36 5.64 8.36
C TYR A 79 -10.94 6.33 7.12
N THR A 80 -12.23 6.62 7.16
CA THR A 80 -12.92 7.45 6.16
C THR A 80 -12.91 8.93 6.53
N ASP A 81 -12.22 9.30 7.61
CA ASP A 81 -12.19 10.66 8.12
C ASP A 81 -10.85 11.01 8.79
N ALA A 82 -10.49 12.30 8.76
CA ALA A 82 -9.22 12.78 9.30
C ALA A 82 -9.12 12.73 10.83
N SER A 83 -10.24 12.55 11.56
CA SER A 83 -10.21 12.46 13.02
C SER A 83 -9.80 11.08 13.54
N GLY A 84 -9.81 10.06 12.67
CA GLY A 84 -9.48 8.69 13.02
C GLY A 84 -10.55 8.01 13.88
N THR A 85 -11.82 8.39 13.72
CA THR A 85 -12.93 7.84 14.52
C THR A 85 -13.83 6.90 13.72
N ILE A 86 -13.90 7.06 12.40
CA ILE A 86 -14.73 6.22 11.53
C ILE A 86 -13.82 5.32 10.71
N PHE A 87 -13.82 4.03 11.03
CA PHE A 87 -13.02 3.04 10.30
C PHE A 87 -13.60 2.77 8.90
N ALA A 88 -12.71 2.60 7.93
CA ALA A 88 -13.05 2.00 6.66
C ALA A 88 -13.34 0.51 6.83
N LEU A 89 -14.07 -0.05 5.86
CA LEU A 89 -14.41 -1.46 5.83
C LEU A 89 -13.56 -2.19 4.78
N ASP A 90 -13.20 -3.44 5.06
CA ASP A 90 -12.65 -4.35 4.07
C ASP A 90 -13.73 -4.88 3.12
N ASN A 91 -13.34 -5.72 2.16
CA ASN A 91 -14.25 -6.37 1.22
C ASN A 91 -15.25 -7.34 1.86
N GLU A 92 -15.09 -7.68 3.14
CA GLU A 92 -16.03 -8.49 3.92
C GLU A 92 -16.95 -7.65 4.82
N GLY A 93 -16.79 -6.32 4.81
CA GLY A 93 -17.58 -5.41 5.64
C GLY A 93 -17.09 -5.31 7.09
N LYS A 94 -15.89 -5.80 7.41
CA LYS A 94 -15.27 -5.67 8.74
C LYS A 94 -14.46 -4.37 8.81
N ASN A 95 -14.45 -3.75 9.99
CA ASN A 95 -13.60 -2.58 10.24
C ASN A 95 -12.12 -2.90 10.03
N ILE A 96 -11.40 -1.95 9.43
CA ILE A 96 -9.94 -2.01 9.30
C ILE A 96 -9.33 -1.31 10.52
N GLU A 97 -9.45 -1.98 11.66
CA GLU A 97 -8.86 -1.58 12.94
C GLU A 97 -7.79 -2.61 13.34
N LYS A 98 -6.55 -2.16 13.49
CA LYS A 98 -5.38 -2.97 13.89
C LYS A 98 -5.27 -4.27 13.06
N ARG A 99 -5.43 -4.14 11.73
CA ARG A 99 -5.35 -5.28 10.82
C ARG A 99 -3.91 -5.52 10.40
N PHE A 100 -3.47 -6.77 10.48
CA PHE A 100 -2.14 -7.17 10.05
C PHE A 100 -2.07 -7.19 8.52
N ILE A 101 -1.12 -6.47 7.93
CA ILE A 101 -0.90 -6.50 6.49
C ILE A 101 -0.07 -7.74 6.15
N LYS A 102 -0.65 -8.65 5.36
CA LYS A 102 0.03 -9.85 4.83
C LYS A 102 0.80 -9.54 3.55
N SER A 103 0.19 -8.76 2.67
CA SER A 103 0.81 -8.28 1.44
C SER A 103 0.19 -6.97 0.99
N MET A 104 0.94 -6.25 0.17
CA MET A 104 0.42 -5.10 -0.55
C MET A 104 0.89 -5.15 -2.00
N SER A 105 0.03 -4.66 -2.87
CA SER A 105 0.35 -4.49 -4.27
C SER A 105 -0.18 -3.18 -4.81
N TYR A 106 0.49 -2.66 -5.82
CA TYR A 106 0.04 -1.50 -6.57
C TYR A 106 0.07 -1.79 -8.06
N THR A 107 -1.02 -1.39 -8.71
CA THR A 107 -1.17 -1.40 -10.15
C THR A 107 -1.07 0.03 -10.66
N TYR A 108 -0.11 0.30 -11.55
CA TYR A 108 0.00 1.61 -12.18
C TYR A 108 -1.20 1.89 -13.11
N PRO A 109 -1.56 3.18 -13.34
CA PRO A 109 -2.58 3.55 -14.32
C PRO A 109 -2.27 2.96 -15.70
N TYR A 110 -3.32 2.52 -16.40
CA TYR A 110 -3.17 1.85 -17.70
C TYR A 110 -4.38 2.11 -18.61
N ILE A 111 -4.26 1.74 -19.89
CA ILE A 111 -5.37 1.71 -20.85
C ILE A 111 -5.85 0.27 -20.96
N ASP A 112 -7.14 0.03 -20.74
CA ASP A 112 -7.71 -1.32 -20.83
C ASP A 112 -7.92 -1.79 -22.28
N VAL A 113 -8.39 -3.02 -22.45
CA VAL A 113 -8.67 -3.62 -23.77
C VAL A 113 -9.80 -2.93 -24.55
N SER A 114 -10.58 -2.08 -23.88
CA SER A 114 -11.67 -1.29 -24.46
C SER A 114 -11.25 0.17 -24.70
N GLU A 115 -9.95 0.47 -24.61
CA GLU A 115 -9.37 1.80 -24.76
C GLU A 115 -9.78 2.81 -23.68
N ASN A 116 -10.29 2.35 -22.53
CA ASN A 116 -10.59 3.22 -21.40
C ASN A 116 -9.35 3.47 -20.55
N PHE A 117 -9.19 4.70 -20.06
CA PHE A 117 -8.21 5.01 -19.03
C PHE A 117 -8.67 4.45 -17.69
N VAL A 118 -7.78 3.69 -17.05
CA VAL A 118 -7.99 3.11 -15.72
C VAL A 118 -6.97 3.73 -14.76
N PHE A 119 -7.47 4.34 -13.68
CA PHE A 119 -6.63 4.85 -12.60
C PHE A 119 -5.84 3.72 -11.94
N GLY A 120 -4.66 4.05 -11.42
CA GLY A 120 -3.90 3.12 -10.60
C GLY A 120 -4.64 2.85 -9.30
N TYR A 121 -4.23 1.78 -8.62
CA TYR A 121 -4.84 1.42 -7.35
C TYR A 121 -3.91 0.55 -6.51
N ILE A 122 -4.01 0.73 -5.20
CA ILE A 122 -3.37 -0.10 -4.18
C ILE A 122 -4.34 -1.18 -3.70
N VAL A 123 -3.81 -2.36 -3.39
CA VAL A 123 -4.52 -3.44 -2.71
C VAL A 123 -3.71 -3.88 -1.51
N LEU A 124 -4.31 -3.81 -0.33
CA LEU A 124 -3.81 -4.40 0.90
C LEU A 124 -4.54 -5.73 1.12
N THR A 125 -3.80 -6.79 1.44
CA THR A 125 -4.34 -8.08 1.84
C THR A 125 -4.00 -8.30 3.30
N PHE A 126 -4.99 -8.66 4.11
CA PHE A 126 -4.84 -8.89 5.53
C PHE A 126 -4.56 -10.37 5.84
N ASP A 127 -4.31 -10.68 7.11
CA ASP A 127 -4.00 -12.02 7.60
C ASP A 127 -5.13 -13.05 7.38
N ASP A 128 -6.39 -12.61 7.44
CA ASP A 128 -7.58 -13.40 7.14
C ASP A 128 -7.94 -13.46 5.64
N ASP A 129 -7.01 -13.05 4.76
CA ASP A 129 -7.18 -12.97 3.30
C ASP A 129 -8.22 -11.96 2.81
N SER A 130 -8.87 -11.21 3.72
CA SER A 130 -9.69 -10.07 3.32
C SER A 130 -8.82 -8.94 2.76
N THR A 131 -9.42 -8.04 1.99
CA THR A 131 -8.70 -7.02 1.24
C THR A 131 -9.32 -5.64 1.38
N PHE A 132 -8.46 -4.63 1.30
CA PHE A 132 -8.85 -3.24 1.08
C PHE A 132 -8.19 -2.75 -0.20
N SER A 133 -8.95 -2.09 -1.07
CA SER A 133 -8.42 -1.51 -2.32
C SER A 133 -8.78 -0.04 -2.43
N LEU A 134 -7.83 0.77 -2.90
CA LEU A 134 -8.00 2.21 -3.03
C LEU A 134 -7.44 2.69 -4.38
N SER A 135 -8.30 3.32 -5.17
CA SER A 135 -7.93 3.94 -6.45
C SER A 135 -7.22 5.27 -6.23
N ASP A 136 -6.29 5.60 -7.12
CA ASP A 136 -5.64 6.91 -7.20
C ASP A 136 -6.68 8.05 -7.37
N GLU A 137 -7.86 7.78 -7.91
CA GLU A 137 -8.92 8.80 -8.03
C GLU A 137 -9.47 9.21 -6.65
N TYR A 138 -9.47 8.29 -5.68
CA TYR A 138 -10.17 8.45 -4.41
C TYR A 138 -9.22 8.40 -3.20
N HIS A 139 -7.91 8.41 -3.39
CA HIS A 139 -6.97 8.27 -2.27
C HIS A 139 -7.17 9.33 -1.17
N THR A 140 -7.61 10.54 -1.56
CA THR A 140 -7.82 11.67 -0.65
C THR A 140 -9.01 11.51 0.31
N VAL A 141 -9.89 10.51 0.15
CA VAL A 141 -11.02 10.30 1.07
C VAL A 141 -10.72 9.28 2.17
N PHE A 142 -9.49 8.78 2.24
CA PHE A 142 -9.05 7.84 3.27
C PHE A 142 -7.83 8.35 4.02
N TRP A 143 -7.77 7.98 5.29
CA TRP A 143 -6.66 8.23 6.19
C TRP A 143 -6.18 6.92 6.80
N TYR A 144 -4.91 6.85 7.19
CA TYR A 144 -4.34 5.70 7.87
C TYR A 144 -3.54 6.08 9.10
N SER A 145 -3.37 5.12 9.99
CA SER A 145 -2.31 5.13 10.99
C SER A 145 -1.72 3.73 11.13
N PHE A 146 -0.41 3.65 11.33
CA PHE A 146 0.24 2.39 11.68
C PHE A 146 0.29 2.22 13.19
N TYR A 147 -0.19 1.07 13.65
CA TYR A 147 -0.23 0.75 15.06
C TYR A 147 1.20 0.63 15.61
N GLY A 148 1.43 1.27 16.76
CA GLY A 148 2.71 1.30 17.47
C GLY A 148 3.71 2.37 16.97
N MET A 149 3.27 3.36 16.18
CA MET A 149 3.98 4.64 16.08
C MET A 149 3.64 5.49 17.30
N ASP A 150 4.66 6.11 17.91
CA ASP A 150 4.50 7.04 19.04
C ASP A 150 5.18 8.39 18.69
N PRO A 151 4.43 9.51 18.61
CA PRO A 151 2.97 9.58 18.77
C PRO A 151 2.23 8.85 17.64
N LEU A 152 0.98 8.46 17.90
CA LEU A 152 0.09 7.97 16.84
C LEU A 152 -0.13 9.12 15.84
N VAL A 153 0.26 8.89 14.58
CA VAL A 153 0.07 9.85 13.49
C VAL A 153 -0.98 9.31 12.54
N ILE A 154 -2.00 10.12 12.28
CA ILE A 154 -3.00 9.88 11.23
C ILE A 154 -2.58 10.69 10.01
N LYS A 155 -2.43 10.03 8.86
CA LYS A 155 -2.05 10.64 7.58
C LYS A 155 -3.09 10.34 6.53
N GLN A 156 -3.26 11.23 5.56
CA GLN A 156 -4.06 10.94 4.37
C GLN A 156 -3.32 9.90 3.53
N PHE A 157 -4.03 9.04 2.80
CA PHE A 157 -3.39 8.24 1.75
C PHE A 157 -2.93 9.19 0.63
N SER A 158 -1.62 9.41 0.50
CA SER A 158 -0.95 10.19 -0.56
C SER A 158 0.16 9.39 -1.20
#